data_AF-A0AAU1X570-F1
#
_entry.id   AF-A0AAU1X570-F1
#
_cell.length_a   1.000
_cell.length_b   1.000
_cell.length_c   1.000
_cell.angle_alpha   90.00
_cell.angle_beta   90.00
_cell.angle_gamma   90.00
#
_symmetry.space_group_name_H-M   'P 1'
#
loop_
_entity.id
_entity.type
_entity.pdbx_description
1 polymer ?
#
loop_
_entity_poly.entity_id
_entity_poly.type
_entity_poly.pdbx_seq_one_letter_code
_entity_poly.pdbx_strand_id
1 'polypeptide(L)'
;MADTTVKIDSATRDRFAAVAAAHGKSVRAYLAELAIEQENQLALGRATVAFRDAVGQPGIAEAFDREFGGPPPSASAHRAA
;
A
#
# COMPACT_ATOMS: atom_id res chain seq x y z
N MET A 1 14.60 5.08 -21.72
CA MET A 1 13.16 4.76 -21.90
C MET A 1 12.60 5.69 -22.96
N ALA A 2 11.73 5.20 -23.84
CA ALA A 2 11.09 6.04 -24.84
C ALA A 2 10.02 6.92 -24.17
N ASP A 3 10.01 8.22 -24.49
CA ASP A 3 8.94 9.09 -24.08
C ASP A 3 7.66 8.73 -24.86
N THR A 4 6.55 8.65 -24.14
CA THR A 4 5.22 8.40 -24.71
C THR A 4 4.28 9.53 -24.33
N THR A 5 3.18 9.66 -25.08
CA THR A 5 2.16 10.68 -24.81
C THR A 5 0.82 10.00 -24.53
N VAL A 6 0.09 10.55 -23.56
CA VAL A 6 -1.23 10.04 -23.16
C VAL A 6 -2.23 11.18 -23.28
N LYS A 7 -3.41 10.88 -23.84
CA LYS A 7 -4.48 11.87 -23.95
C LYS A 7 -5.25 11.95 -22.63
N ILE A 8 -5.35 13.15 -22.09
CA ILE A 8 -6.18 13.50 -20.94
C ILE A 8 -6.91 14.81 -21.26
N ASP A 9 -8.02 15.07 -20.58
CA ASP A 9 -8.70 16.36 -20.72
C ASP A 9 -7.83 17.50 -20.15
N SER A 10 -8.08 18.72 -20.63
CA SER A 10 -7.31 19.90 -20.26
C SER A 10 -7.36 20.19 -18.76
N ALA A 11 -8.52 20.01 -18.11
CA ALA A 11 -8.67 20.26 -16.68
C ALA A 11 -7.85 19.26 -15.84
N THR A 12 -7.80 17.99 -16.24
CA THR A 12 -6.94 16.99 -15.60
C THR A 12 -5.47 17.28 -15.79
N ARG A 13 -5.05 17.68 -17.01
CA ARG A 13 -3.68 18.13 -17.25
C ARG A 13 -3.29 19.29 -16.34
N ASP A 14 -4.16 20.29 -16.21
CA ASP A 14 -3.89 21.50 -15.44
C ASP A 14 -3.82 21.20 -13.94
N ARG A 15 -4.65 20.27 -13.44
CA ARG A 15 -4.55 19.74 -12.08
C ARG A 15 -3.20 19.07 -11.83
N PHE A 16 -2.75 18.17 -12.72
CA PHE A 16 -1.44 17.54 -12.59
C PHE A 16 -0.29 18.53 -12.67
N ALA A 17 -0.39 19.55 -13.53
CA ALA A 17 0.61 20.61 -13.63
C ALA A 17 0.72 21.42 -12.34
N ALA A 18 -0.41 21.82 -11.75
CA ALA A 18 -0.45 22.55 -10.49
C ALA A 18 0.15 21.74 -9.33
N VAL A 19 -0.20 20.47 -9.22
CA VAL A 19 0.34 19.59 -8.17
C VAL A 19 1.84 19.34 -8.38
N ALA A 20 2.27 19.00 -9.60
CA ALA A 20 3.69 18.79 -9.89
C ALA A 20 4.51 20.05 -9.57
N ALA A 21 4.01 21.24 -9.90
CA ALA A 21 4.65 22.51 -9.57
C ALA A 21 4.75 22.74 -8.06
N ALA A 22 3.70 22.43 -7.28
CA ALA A 22 3.74 22.51 -5.82
C ALA A 22 4.80 21.58 -5.20
N HIS A 23 5.10 20.46 -5.85
CA HIS A 23 6.17 19.53 -5.47
C HIS A 23 7.54 19.86 -6.09
N GLY A 24 7.66 20.96 -6.86
CA GLY A 24 8.90 21.34 -7.53
C GLY A 24 9.33 20.37 -8.64
N LYS A 25 8.39 19.63 -9.22
CA LYS A 25 8.65 18.57 -10.21
C LYS A 25 8.04 18.92 -11.57
N SER A 26 8.61 18.33 -12.62
CA SER A 26 7.91 18.25 -13.90
C SER A 26 6.72 17.29 -13.80
N VAL A 27 5.68 17.51 -14.61
CA VAL A 27 4.52 16.59 -14.68
C VAL A 27 4.96 15.15 -14.97
N ARG A 28 5.94 14.95 -15.85
CA ARG A 28 6.50 13.62 -16.14
C ARG A 28 7.10 12.96 -14.91
N ALA A 29 7.93 13.68 -14.15
CA ALA A 29 8.56 13.16 -12.95
C ALA A 29 7.53 12.85 -11.86
N TYR A 30 6.56 13.76 -11.67
CA TYR A 30 5.47 13.55 -10.72
C TYR A 30 4.63 12.31 -11.05
N LEU A 31 4.24 12.14 -12.32
CA LEU A 31 3.46 10.97 -12.74
C LEU A 31 4.24 9.66 -12.62
N ALA A 32 5.55 9.67 -12.84
CA ALA A 32 6.40 8.48 -12.67
C ALA A 32 6.44 8.03 -11.21
N GLU A 33 6.54 8.95 -10.27
CA GLU A 33 6.49 8.64 -8.84
C GLU A 33 5.10 8.20 -8.40
N LEU A 34 4.06 8.90 -8.83
CA LEU A 34 2.67 8.54 -8.55
C LEU A 34 2.34 7.12 -9.01
N ALA A 35 2.87 6.70 -10.16
CA ALA A 35 2.71 5.33 -10.66
C ALA A 35 3.32 4.29 -9.70
N ILE A 36 4.55 4.52 -9.24
CA ILE A 36 5.23 3.63 -8.27
C ILE A 36 4.45 3.57 -6.96
N GLU A 37 4.01 4.72 -6.44
CA GLU A 37 3.20 4.78 -5.23
C GLU A 37 1.90 3.98 -5.38
N GLN A 38 1.20 4.14 -6.51
CA GLN A 38 -0.05 3.44 -6.75
C GLN A 38 0.15 1.93 -6.94
N GLU A 39 1.22 1.51 -7.61
CA GLU A 39 1.60 0.10 -7.74
C GLU A 39 1.84 -0.53 -6.37
N ASN A 40 2.54 0.18 -5.48
CA ASN A 40 2.78 -0.26 -4.11
C ASN A 40 1.48 -0.38 -3.32
N GLN A 41 0.56 0.59 -3.43
CA GLN A 41 -0.74 0.49 -2.75
C GLN A 41 -1.56 -0.70 -3.24
N LEU A 42 -1.53 -0.99 -4.54
CA LEU A 42 -2.20 -2.17 -5.10
C LEU A 42 -1.56 -3.47 -4.61
N ALA A 43 -0.22 -3.52 -4.53
CA ALA A 43 0.50 -4.68 -4.00
C ALA A 43 0.18 -4.92 -2.52
N LEU A 44 0.16 -3.86 -1.71
CA LEU A 44 -0.23 -3.91 -0.30
C LEU A 44 -1.66 -4.43 -0.13
N GLY A 45 -2.62 -3.91 -0.91
CA GLY A 45 -4.00 -4.38 -0.87
C GLY A 45 -4.13 -5.88 -1.14
N ARG A 46 -3.42 -6.39 -2.15
CA ARG A 46 -3.37 -7.83 -2.46
C ARG A 46 -2.73 -8.64 -1.33
N ALA A 47 -1.59 -8.18 -0.80
CA ALA A 47 -0.91 -8.85 0.30
C ALA A 47 -1.77 -8.90 1.57
N THR A 48 -2.50 -7.83 1.89
CA THR A 48 -3.41 -7.81 3.05
C THR A 48 -4.58 -8.76 2.91
N VAL A 49 -5.11 -8.97 1.71
CA VAL A 49 -6.14 -9.98 1.46
C VAL A 49 -5.55 -11.38 1.64
N ALA A 50 -4.44 -11.67 0.95
CA ALA A 50 -3.78 -12.98 1.03
C ALA A 50 -3.35 -13.35 2.46
N PHE A 51 -2.85 -12.37 3.23
CA PHE A 51 -2.49 -12.57 4.63
C PHE A 51 -3.72 -12.93 5.48
N ARG A 52 -4.82 -12.18 5.33
CA ARG A 52 -6.08 -12.47 6.06
C ARG A 52 -6.63 -13.84 5.72
N ASP A 53 -6.58 -14.23 4.45
CA ASP A 53 -7.03 -15.54 4.01
C ASP A 53 -6.17 -16.66 4.61
N ALA A 54 -4.85 -16.47 4.64
CA ALA A 54 -3.91 -17.44 5.19
C ALA A 54 -4.08 -17.64 6.71
N VAL A 55 -4.15 -16.55 7.49
CA VAL A 55 -4.31 -16.66 8.95
C VAL A 55 -5.72 -17.08 9.37
N GLY A 56 -6.71 -16.94 8.48
CA GLY A 56 -8.06 -17.45 8.70
C GLY A 56 -8.18 -18.97 8.47
N GLN A 57 -7.19 -19.62 7.84
CA GLN A 57 -7.19 -21.07 7.70
C GLN A 57 -6.80 -21.74 9.02
N PRO A 58 -7.53 -22.76 9.47
CA PRO A 58 -7.16 -23.53 10.65
C PRO A 58 -5.74 -24.10 10.53
N GLY A 59 -4.93 -23.95 11.58
CA GLY A 59 -3.61 -24.56 11.69
C GLY A 59 -2.46 -23.71 11.15
N ILE A 60 -2.71 -22.62 10.42
CA ILE A 60 -1.64 -21.74 9.91
C ILE A 60 -1.05 -20.87 11.02
N ALA A 61 -1.91 -20.18 11.79
CA ALA A 61 -1.45 -19.32 12.89
C ALA A 61 -0.78 -20.15 13.99
N GLU A 62 -1.36 -21.31 14.32
CA GLU A 62 -0.83 -22.22 15.34
C GLU A 62 0.51 -22.85 14.92
N ALA A 63 0.69 -23.13 13.62
CA ALA A 63 1.97 -23.58 13.10
C ALA A 63 3.03 -22.48 13.13
N PHE A 64 2.65 -21.25 12.79
CA PHE A 64 3.54 -20.09 12.85
C PHE A 64 3.98 -19.80 14.30
N ASP A 65 3.06 -19.77 15.25
CA ASP A 65 3.35 -19.55 16.67
C ASP A 65 4.27 -20.63 17.25
N ARG A 66 4.12 -21.88 16.80
CA ARG A 66 4.99 -23.00 17.20
C ARG A 66 6.42 -22.84 16.70
N GLU A 67 6.61 -22.27 15.51
CA GLU A 67 7.92 -22.19 14.85
C GLU A 67 8.68 -20.90 15.16
N PHE A 68 7.96 -19.77 15.33
CA PHE A 68 8.57 -18.45 15.51
C PHE A 68 8.39 -17.89 16.93
N GLY A 69 7.66 -18.59 17.80
CA GLY A 69 7.27 -18.09 19.11
C GLY A 69 6.09 -17.14 18.98
N GLY A 70 4.96 -17.52 19.59
CA GLY A 70 3.73 -16.74 19.53
C GLY A 70 3.88 -15.30 20.05
N PRO A 71 2.90 -14.43 19.76
CA PRO A 71 2.95 -13.04 20.17
C PRO A 71 3.11 -12.92 21.70
N PRO A 72 3.85 -11.90 22.18
CA PRO A 72 4.01 -11.69 23.62
C PRO A 72 2.63 -11.57 24.28
N PRO A 73 2.46 -12.08 25.51
CA PRO A 73 1.17 -12.06 26.20
C PRO A 73 0.68 -10.61 26.28
N SER A 74 -0.52 -10.35 25.76
CA SER A 74 -1.11 -9.01 25.79
C SER A 74 -1.35 -8.59 27.24
N ALA A 75 -0.80 -7.45 27.66
CA ALA A 75 -0.96 -6.90 29.02
C ALA A 75 -2.38 -6.34 29.31
N SER A 76 -3.42 -6.93 28.75
CA SER A 76 -4.82 -6.51 28.92
C SER A 76 -5.66 -7.64 29.50
N ALA A 77 -5.27 -8.08 30.70
CA ALA A 77 -6.11 -8.85 31.61
C ALA A 77 -6.20 -8.14 32.98
N HIS A 78 -6.58 -6.86 32.97
CA HIS A 78 -7.11 -6.12 34.11
C HIS A 78 -8.01 -5.03 33.52
N ARG A 79 -9.33 -4.98 33.73
CA ARG A 79 -10.04 -5.11 35.00
C ARG A 79 -11.51 -5.52 34.74
N ALA A 80 -11.93 -6.61 35.36
CA ALA A 80 -13.31 -6.81 35.77
C ALA A 80 -13.45 -6.27 37.19
N ALA A 81 -14.49 -5.45 37.42
CA ALA A 81 -15.24 -5.19 38.66
C ALA A 81 -15.92 -3.82 38.53
#